data_AF-A0A2N3A9X4-F1
#
_entry.id   AF-A0A2N3A9X4-F1
#
_cell.length_a   1.000
_cell.length_b   1.000
_cell.length_c   1.000
_cell.angle_alpha   90.00
_cell.angle_beta   90.00
_cell.angle_gamma   90.00
#
_symmetry.space_group_name_H-M   'P 1'
#
loop_
_entity.id
_entity.type
_entity.pdbx_description
1 polymer ?
#
loop_
_entity_poly.entity_id
_entity_poly.type
_entity_poly.pdbx_seq_one_letter_code
_entity_poly.pdbx_strand_id
1 'polypeptide(L)'
;MVAYNAPDVKIFSGELNVADIIVQDLTITGTSNANRSWHLLGNPFSCALTWDVSTDWSFTNIAGVAKIWNEALQAYSDLTSTPASSIPSTNGFMVQVSSGTGSLTMPATKRDQSAQAFYKNKESLPRILLIAAPLDKTSGQQSTVCFIPEATEDFDLMYDGEFLSGYAPKFYSISGDIKLSTNTLPSMNGEKVIPFGFFKNDASDFSLELSETIEGHTLYLSDLKTNTVHIFNNNPVYLFNSEEGDDSNRFQLYFGTVNIGEQPDDEIIQAYLSGGYLYLTIPDGKVVLEVFNILGSMV
;
A
#
# COMPACT_ATOMS: atom_id res chain seq x y z
N MET A 1 9.62 -15.69 -22.19
CA MET A 1 9.88 -14.23 -22.32
C MET A 1 11.36 -14.03 -22.55
N VAL A 2 11.75 -13.26 -23.57
CA VAL A 2 13.14 -12.85 -23.78
C VAL A 2 13.15 -11.33 -23.72
N ALA A 3 13.89 -10.75 -22.78
CA ALA A 3 14.11 -9.31 -22.71
C ALA A 3 15.21 -8.92 -23.71
N TYR A 4 14.99 -7.88 -24.51
CA TYR A 4 15.95 -7.40 -25.51
C TYR A 4 16.38 -5.98 -25.16
N ASN A 5 17.69 -5.70 -25.25
CA ASN A 5 18.31 -4.42 -24.89
C ASN A 5 18.23 -3.36 -26.01
N ALA A 6 17.41 -3.56 -27.04
CA ALA A 6 17.31 -2.66 -28.19
C ALA A 6 15.86 -2.51 -28.65
N PRO A 7 15.41 -1.27 -28.96
CA PRO A 7 14.08 -1.03 -29.50
C PRO A 7 14.02 -1.51 -30.94
N ASP A 8 13.44 -2.69 -31.13
CA ASP A 8 13.21 -3.32 -32.44
C ASP A 8 11.76 -3.77 -32.56
N VAL A 9 11.19 -3.63 -33.74
CA VAL A 9 9.89 -4.27 -34.06
C VAL A 9 10.11 -5.78 -34.13
N LYS A 10 9.47 -6.53 -33.24
CA LYS A 10 9.48 -8.00 -33.25
C LYS A 10 8.14 -8.50 -33.79
N ILE A 11 8.21 -9.45 -34.73
CA ILE A 11 7.04 -10.14 -35.26
C ILE A 11 6.95 -11.49 -34.57
N PHE A 12 5.83 -11.73 -33.89
CA PHE A 12 5.51 -13.02 -33.31
C PHE A 12 4.45 -13.69 -34.19
N SER A 13 4.63 -14.97 -34.49
CA SER A 13 3.68 -15.80 -35.23
C SER A 13 3.52 -17.14 -34.54
N GLY A 14 2.35 -17.76 -34.70
CA GLY A 14 2.01 -19.02 -34.06
C GLY A 14 0.52 -19.08 -33.70
N GLU A 15 0.12 -20.19 -33.10
CA GLU A 15 -1.22 -20.33 -32.56
C GLU A 15 -1.33 -19.55 -31.25
N LEU A 16 -2.40 -18.77 -31.12
CA LEU A 16 -2.67 -18.04 -29.89
C LEU A 16 -3.04 -19.04 -28.79
N ASN A 17 -2.40 -18.89 -27.64
CA ASN A 17 -2.81 -19.65 -26.48
C ASN A 17 -4.17 -19.14 -25.98
N VAL A 18 -5.12 -20.07 -25.88
CA VAL A 18 -6.50 -19.81 -25.43
C VAL A 18 -6.95 -20.75 -24.33
N ALA A 19 -6.07 -21.65 -23.88
CA ALA A 19 -6.33 -22.66 -22.86
C ALA A 19 -5.62 -22.31 -21.53
N ASP A 20 -6.03 -22.98 -20.46
CA ASP A 20 -5.41 -22.84 -19.15
C ASP A 20 -3.92 -23.21 -19.20
N ILE A 21 -3.09 -22.44 -18.49
CA ILE A 21 -1.66 -22.71 -18.37
C ILE A 21 -1.33 -23.12 -16.95
N ILE A 22 -0.78 -24.31 -16.82
CA ILE A 22 -0.34 -24.87 -15.55
C ILE A 22 1.15 -24.59 -15.37
N VAL A 23 1.50 -23.97 -14.24
CA VAL A 23 2.88 -23.75 -13.80
C VAL A 23 3.10 -24.53 -12.52
N GLN A 24 4.11 -25.39 -12.51
CA GLN A 24 4.44 -26.28 -11.40
C GLN A 24 5.92 -26.13 -11.01
N ASP A 25 6.30 -26.79 -9.92
CA ASP A 25 7.67 -26.91 -9.44
C ASP A 25 8.35 -25.55 -9.13
N LEU A 26 7.56 -24.56 -8.69
CA LEU A 26 8.08 -23.29 -8.20
C LEU A 26 8.70 -23.52 -6.82
N THR A 27 10.01 -23.70 -6.78
CA THR A 27 10.75 -24.04 -5.55
C THR A 27 11.45 -22.82 -4.96
N ILE A 28 11.46 -22.74 -3.62
CA ILE A 28 12.27 -21.77 -2.90
C ILE A 28 13.74 -22.19 -3.01
N THR A 29 14.54 -21.45 -3.80
CA THR A 29 15.90 -21.87 -4.19
C THR A 29 17.03 -21.09 -3.51
N GLY A 30 16.73 -19.98 -2.81
CA GLY A 30 17.74 -19.15 -2.16
C GLY A 30 18.09 -19.58 -0.71
N THR A 31 19.35 -19.41 -0.35
CA THR A 31 19.90 -19.68 0.99
C THR A 31 19.78 -18.49 1.96
N SER A 32 19.61 -17.28 1.44
CA SER A 32 19.28 -16.09 2.22
C SER A 32 17.76 -15.88 2.22
N ASN A 33 17.21 -15.36 3.30
CA ASN A 33 15.76 -15.10 3.41
C ASN A 33 15.27 -14.00 2.45
N ALA A 34 16.18 -13.19 1.88
CA ALA A 34 15.82 -12.08 1.01
C ALA A 34 15.44 -12.55 -0.40
N ASN A 35 14.21 -12.26 -0.82
CA ASN A 35 13.68 -12.43 -2.19
C ASN A 35 13.79 -13.84 -2.80
N ARG A 36 14.07 -14.87 -2.01
CA ARG A 36 14.35 -16.24 -2.48
C ARG A 36 13.15 -17.03 -3.01
N SER A 37 11.95 -16.49 -2.81
CA SER A 37 10.66 -17.11 -3.09
C SER A 37 9.97 -16.53 -4.33
N TRP A 38 10.56 -15.54 -5.01
CA TRP A 38 9.95 -14.87 -6.16
C TRP A 38 10.29 -15.55 -7.48
N HIS A 39 9.27 -15.79 -8.31
CA HIS A 39 9.39 -16.37 -9.63
C HIS A 39 8.83 -15.44 -10.70
N LEU A 40 9.62 -15.19 -11.74
CA LEU A 40 9.17 -14.43 -12.91
C LEU A 40 8.36 -15.33 -13.83
N LEU A 41 7.10 -14.99 -14.01
CA LEU A 41 6.18 -15.60 -14.97
C LEU A 41 5.85 -14.58 -16.07
N GLY A 42 5.35 -15.07 -17.20
CA GLY A 42 4.85 -14.23 -18.29
C GLY A 42 3.36 -14.43 -18.48
N ASN A 43 2.64 -13.38 -18.84
CA ASN A 43 1.28 -13.53 -19.33
C ASN A 43 1.31 -14.36 -20.63
N PRO A 44 0.71 -15.57 -20.64
CA PRO A 44 0.78 -16.48 -21.79
C PRO A 44 -0.27 -16.14 -22.85
N PHE A 45 -1.16 -15.18 -22.58
CA PHE A 45 -2.26 -14.80 -23.46
C PHE A 45 -1.91 -13.55 -24.27
N SER A 46 -2.55 -13.41 -25.44
CA SER A 46 -2.40 -12.24 -26.31
C SER A 46 -3.22 -11.02 -25.87
N CYS A 47 -3.86 -11.10 -24.71
CA CYS A 47 -4.67 -10.06 -24.10
C CYS A 47 -4.26 -9.90 -22.64
N ALA A 48 -4.86 -8.93 -21.95
CA ALA A 48 -4.61 -8.79 -20.52
C ALA A 48 -5.07 -10.04 -19.75
N LEU A 49 -4.40 -10.32 -18.65
CA LEU A 49 -4.72 -11.37 -17.69
C LEU A 49 -5.10 -10.72 -16.36
N THR A 50 -6.31 -11.00 -15.89
CA THR A 50 -6.79 -10.48 -14.60
C THR A 50 -6.21 -11.29 -13.43
N TRP A 51 -5.54 -10.60 -12.50
CA TRP A 51 -5.14 -11.12 -11.21
C TRP A 51 -6.18 -10.76 -10.15
N ASP A 52 -6.89 -11.74 -9.60
CA ASP A 52 -7.97 -11.50 -8.65
C ASP A 52 -8.10 -12.54 -7.53
N VAL A 53 -7.12 -13.44 -7.39
CA VAL A 53 -7.05 -14.54 -6.40
C VAL A 53 -8.38 -15.32 -6.21
N SER A 54 -9.23 -15.31 -7.22
CA SER A 54 -10.53 -15.98 -7.19
C SER A 54 -10.39 -17.49 -7.37
N THR A 55 -11.47 -18.23 -7.16
CA THR A 55 -11.52 -19.69 -7.31
C THR A 55 -11.24 -20.19 -8.73
N ASP A 56 -11.27 -19.32 -9.74
CA ASP A 56 -10.87 -19.66 -11.11
C ASP A 56 -9.36 -19.90 -11.21
N TRP A 57 -8.58 -19.19 -10.39
CA TRP A 57 -7.18 -19.50 -10.22
C TRP A 57 -7.04 -20.69 -9.26
N SER A 58 -6.22 -21.66 -9.65
CA SER A 58 -5.78 -22.71 -8.75
C SER A 58 -4.41 -22.34 -8.23
N PHE A 59 -4.27 -22.07 -6.93
CA PHE A 59 -2.99 -21.78 -6.28
C PHE A 59 -2.64 -22.88 -5.30
N THR A 60 -1.38 -23.26 -5.27
CA THR A 60 -0.78 -24.04 -4.17
C THR A 60 0.44 -23.28 -3.69
N ASN A 61 0.46 -22.88 -2.42
CA ASN A 61 1.57 -22.15 -1.79
C ASN A 61 1.99 -20.88 -2.55
N ILE A 62 1.05 -20.12 -3.12
CA ILE A 62 1.33 -18.83 -3.77
C ILE A 62 0.70 -17.70 -2.95
N ALA A 63 1.45 -16.63 -2.72
CA ALA A 63 0.96 -15.45 -2.02
C ALA A 63 -0.10 -14.69 -2.85
N GLY A 64 -1.01 -13.98 -2.20
CA GLY A 64 -2.13 -13.31 -2.86
C GLY A 64 -1.76 -12.06 -3.66
N VAL A 65 -0.59 -11.47 -3.40
CA VAL A 65 -0.11 -10.26 -4.09
C VAL A 65 1.02 -10.59 -5.06
N ALA A 66 0.75 -10.46 -6.35
CA ALA A 66 1.77 -10.53 -7.40
C ALA A 66 2.45 -9.15 -7.59
N LYS A 67 3.56 -9.11 -8.33
CA LYS A 67 4.28 -7.86 -8.65
C LYS A 67 4.44 -7.66 -10.15
N ILE A 68 4.38 -6.42 -10.61
CA ILE A 68 4.70 -6.06 -11.98
C ILE A 68 5.79 -4.99 -12.00
N TRP A 69 6.74 -5.11 -12.94
CA TRP A 69 7.79 -4.10 -13.08
C TRP A 69 7.21 -2.80 -13.63
N ASN A 70 7.47 -1.68 -12.93
CA ASN A 70 7.12 -0.34 -13.36
C ASN A 70 8.40 0.41 -13.74
N GLU A 71 8.64 0.55 -15.03
CA GLU A 71 9.86 1.18 -15.56
C GLU A 71 10.00 2.65 -15.16
N ALA A 72 8.90 3.41 -15.18
CA ALA A 72 8.92 4.83 -14.82
C ALA A 72 9.30 5.06 -13.35
N LEU A 73 8.84 4.16 -12.47
CA LEU A 73 9.20 4.18 -11.06
C LEU A 73 10.53 3.48 -10.76
N GLN A 74 11.04 2.65 -11.68
CA GLN A 74 12.15 1.74 -11.47
C GLN A 74 11.94 0.82 -10.25
N ALA A 75 10.70 0.42 -10.01
CA ALA A 75 10.26 -0.38 -8.87
C ALA A 75 9.20 -1.39 -9.27
N TYR A 76 8.90 -2.33 -8.38
CA TYR A 76 7.74 -3.20 -8.53
C TYR A 76 6.47 -2.53 -7.99
N SER A 77 5.39 -2.59 -8.76
CA SER A 77 4.04 -2.24 -8.32
C SER A 77 3.27 -3.52 -7.95
N ASP A 78 2.39 -3.40 -6.96
CA ASP A 78 1.61 -4.52 -6.44
C ASP A 78 0.37 -4.80 -7.30
N LEU A 79 0.14 -6.08 -7.58
CA LEU A 79 -1.06 -6.60 -8.22
C LEU A 79 -1.89 -7.29 -7.14
N THR A 80 -2.87 -6.57 -6.61
CA THR A 80 -3.79 -7.06 -5.56
C THR A 80 -4.98 -7.79 -6.17
N SER A 81 -5.64 -8.60 -5.35
CA SER A 81 -6.90 -9.27 -5.72
C SER A 81 -8.12 -8.34 -5.63
N THR A 82 -8.06 -7.36 -4.74
CA THR A 82 -9.17 -6.43 -4.48
C THR A 82 -8.63 -4.99 -4.36
N PRO A 83 -8.91 -4.11 -5.33
CA PRO A 83 -9.52 -4.43 -6.62
C PRO A 83 -8.62 -5.37 -7.44
N ALA A 84 -9.25 -6.13 -8.33
CA ALA A 84 -8.54 -7.01 -9.26
C ALA A 84 -7.59 -6.19 -10.14
N SER A 85 -6.39 -6.72 -10.32
CA SER A 85 -5.33 -6.08 -11.10
C SER A 85 -5.23 -6.68 -12.50
N SER A 86 -4.64 -5.94 -13.43
CA SER A 86 -4.48 -6.37 -14.83
C SER A 86 -3.00 -6.54 -15.16
N ILE A 87 -2.65 -7.69 -15.72
CA ILE A 87 -1.33 -7.99 -16.26
C ILE A 87 -1.44 -7.86 -17.78
N PRO A 88 -0.81 -6.83 -18.40
CA PRO A 88 -0.91 -6.64 -19.85
C PRO A 88 -0.41 -7.83 -20.66
N SER A 89 -0.88 -7.93 -21.90
CA SER A 89 -0.35 -8.90 -22.87
C SER A 89 1.17 -8.76 -22.98
N THR A 90 1.87 -9.89 -23.08
CA THR A 90 3.34 -9.97 -23.20
C THR A 90 4.16 -9.45 -22.00
N ASN A 91 3.52 -8.99 -20.92
CA ASN A 91 4.23 -8.55 -19.72
C ASN A 91 4.60 -9.72 -18.81
N GLY A 92 5.72 -9.56 -18.11
CA GLY A 92 6.10 -10.41 -17.00
C GLY A 92 5.52 -9.91 -15.67
N PHE A 93 5.32 -10.83 -14.75
CA PHE A 93 4.92 -10.56 -13.38
C PHE A 93 5.61 -11.54 -12.44
N MET A 94 5.88 -11.11 -11.21
CA MET A 94 6.46 -11.95 -10.17
C MET A 94 5.36 -12.53 -9.29
N VAL A 95 5.48 -13.81 -8.95
CA VAL A 95 4.68 -14.46 -7.91
C VAL A 95 5.59 -14.95 -6.80
N GLN A 96 5.10 -14.97 -5.56
CA GLN A 96 5.85 -15.47 -4.42
C GLN A 96 5.36 -16.85 -4.01
N VAL A 97 6.29 -17.79 -3.84
CA VAL A 97 6.02 -19.09 -3.20
C VAL A 97 6.08 -18.92 -1.69
N SER A 98 4.96 -19.13 -1.01
CA SER A 98 4.82 -18.90 0.43
C SER A 98 5.48 -19.99 1.28
N SER A 99 5.49 -21.23 0.81
CA SER A 99 6.14 -22.35 1.48
C SER A 99 6.34 -23.54 0.54
N GLY A 100 7.30 -24.42 0.86
CA GLY A 100 7.53 -25.66 0.12
C GLY A 100 7.73 -25.45 -1.39
N THR A 101 6.90 -26.14 -2.18
CA THR A 101 6.85 -26.01 -3.64
C THR A 101 5.50 -25.42 -4.03
N GLY A 102 5.52 -24.35 -4.82
CA GLY A 102 4.34 -23.68 -5.33
C GLY A 102 3.94 -24.15 -6.72
N SER A 103 2.66 -23.97 -7.01
CA SER A 103 2.09 -24.14 -8.34
C SER A 103 0.93 -23.19 -8.54
N LEU A 104 0.66 -22.84 -9.79
CA LEU A 104 -0.55 -22.11 -10.15
C LEU A 104 -1.09 -22.52 -11.52
N THR A 105 -2.40 -22.38 -11.69
CA THR A 105 -3.04 -22.41 -13.01
C THR A 105 -3.46 -20.99 -13.37
N MET A 106 -2.96 -20.49 -14.50
CA MET A 106 -3.45 -19.27 -15.14
C MET A 106 -4.67 -19.64 -15.99
N PRO A 107 -5.89 -19.31 -15.55
CA PRO A 107 -7.09 -19.78 -16.22
C PRO A 107 -7.39 -18.93 -17.47
N ALA A 108 -7.82 -19.58 -18.54
CA ALA A 108 -8.25 -18.91 -19.77
C ALA A 108 -9.47 -18.00 -19.55
N THR A 109 -10.27 -18.25 -18.50
CA THR A 109 -11.42 -17.42 -18.13
C THR A 109 -11.03 -16.05 -17.60
N LYS A 110 -9.78 -15.85 -17.16
CA LYS A 110 -9.25 -14.55 -16.69
C LYS A 110 -8.58 -13.73 -17.80
N ARG A 111 -8.73 -14.16 -19.05
CA ARG A 111 -8.39 -13.36 -20.22
C ARG A 111 -9.32 -12.16 -20.29
N ASP A 112 -8.78 -10.98 -20.05
CA ASP A 112 -9.51 -9.74 -20.20
C ASP A 112 -9.40 -9.27 -21.66
N GLN A 113 -10.52 -9.41 -22.38
CA GLN A 113 -10.67 -8.98 -23.78
C GLN A 113 -11.24 -7.56 -23.89
N SER A 114 -11.34 -6.83 -22.78
CA SER A 114 -12.04 -5.57 -22.73
C SER A 114 -11.34 -4.47 -23.54
N ALA A 115 -12.04 -3.94 -24.55
CA ALA A 115 -11.75 -2.65 -25.18
C ALA A 115 -12.31 -1.46 -24.36
N GLN A 116 -12.86 -1.73 -23.18
CA GLN A 116 -13.58 -0.77 -22.35
C GLN A 116 -12.57 -0.01 -21.49
N ALA A 117 -12.54 1.32 -21.62
CA ALA A 117 -11.82 2.17 -20.68
C ALA A 117 -12.31 1.86 -19.25
N PHE A 118 -11.36 1.74 -18.31
CA PHE A 118 -11.62 1.48 -16.90
C PHE A 118 -12.71 2.45 -16.39
N TYR A 119 -13.95 1.95 -16.20
CA TYR A 119 -14.97 2.70 -15.48
C TYR A 119 -14.49 2.74 -14.04
N LYS A 120 -13.81 3.82 -13.65
CA LYS A 120 -13.49 4.12 -12.25
C LYS A 120 -14.81 4.25 -11.49
N ASN A 121 -15.31 3.12 -10.98
CA ASN A 121 -16.39 2.97 -10.00
C ASN A 121 -16.50 1.50 -9.54
N LYS A 122 -15.38 0.76 -9.50
CA LYS A 122 -15.33 -0.38 -8.58
C LYS A 122 -15.05 0.25 -7.22
N GLU A 123 -15.87 -0.02 -6.22
CA GLU A 123 -15.65 0.50 -4.86
C GLU A 123 -14.18 0.28 -4.51
N SER A 124 -13.42 1.37 -4.47
CA SER A 124 -12.04 1.33 -4.02
C SER A 124 -12.15 1.02 -2.55
N LEU A 125 -11.60 -0.10 -2.13
CA LEU A 125 -11.38 -0.33 -0.71
C LEU A 125 -10.69 0.89 -0.10
N PRO A 126 -10.98 1.23 1.16
CA PRO A 126 -10.29 2.32 1.83
C PRO A 126 -8.79 2.01 1.81
N ARG A 127 -8.02 2.89 1.17
CA ARG A 127 -6.57 2.71 1.03
C ARG A 127 -5.83 4.03 1.09
N ILE A 128 -4.59 3.92 1.49
CA ILE A 128 -3.61 5.00 1.56
C ILE A 128 -2.45 4.60 0.66
N LEU A 129 -2.11 5.46 -0.28
CA LEU A 129 -0.96 5.27 -1.15
C LEU A 129 0.07 6.34 -0.85
N LEU A 130 1.23 5.89 -0.38
CA LEU A 130 2.41 6.73 -0.18
C LEU A 130 3.44 6.45 -1.27
N ILE A 131 4.06 7.50 -1.80
CA ILE A 131 5.10 7.42 -2.82
C ILE A 131 6.35 8.14 -2.32
N ALA A 132 7.42 7.38 -2.08
CA ALA A 132 8.73 7.94 -1.79
C ALA A 132 9.53 8.08 -3.09
N ALA A 133 10.02 9.28 -3.40
CA ALA A 133 10.74 9.54 -4.65
C ALA A 133 11.87 10.56 -4.42
N PRO A 134 12.98 10.50 -5.18
CA PRO A 134 13.90 11.62 -5.28
C PRO A 134 13.18 12.87 -5.83
N LEU A 135 13.64 14.07 -5.47
CA LEU A 135 12.98 15.31 -5.93
C LEU A 135 13.02 15.52 -7.44
N ASP A 136 13.99 14.92 -8.14
CA ASP A 136 14.08 14.93 -9.59
C ASP A 136 13.10 13.97 -10.28
N LYS A 137 12.37 13.15 -9.50
CA LYS A 137 11.35 12.18 -9.95
C LYS A 137 11.89 11.15 -10.96
N THR A 138 13.17 10.82 -10.88
CA THR A 138 13.81 9.79 -11.73
C THR A 138 13.40 8.36 -11.40
N SER A 139 12.91 8.14 -10.17
CA SER A 139 12.41 6.86 -9.66
C SER A 139 11.38 7.10 -8.55
N GLY A 140 10.71 6.06 -8.08
CA GLY A 140 9.82 6.15 -6.93
C GLY A 140 9.39 4.79 -6.42
N GLN A 141 9.04 4.73 -5.14
CA GLN A 141 8.57 3.51 -4.49
C GLN A 141 7.21 3.74 -3.87
N GLN A 142 6.25 2.95 -4.32
CA GLN A 142 4.90 2.91 -3.79
C GLN A 142 4.88 2.01 -2.54
N SER A 143 4.16 2.45 -1.52
CA SER A 143 3.74 1.60 -0.41
C SER A 143 2.29 1.90 -0.07
N THR A 144 1.49 0.86 0.10
CA THR A 144 0.05 0.95 0.30
C THR A 144 -0.33 0.44 1.69
N VAL A 145 -1.23 1.15 2.36
CA VAL A 145 -1.96 0.63 3.52
C VAL A 145 -3.42 0.48 3.11
N CYS A 146 -3.94 -0.75 3.16
CA CYS A 146 -5.32 -1.07 2.82
C CYS A 146 -6.11 -1.42 4.08
N PHE A 147 -7.43 -1.27 4.02
CA PHE A 147 -8.32 -1.71 5.09
C PHE A 147 -9.37 -2.68 4.56
N ILE A 148 -9.30 -3.93 5.00
CA ILE A 148 -10.19 -5.02 4.60
C ILE A 148 -10.59 -5.78 5.88
N PRO A 149 -11.87 -5.80 6.29
CA PRO A 149 -12.31 -6.45 7.53
C PRO A 149 -11.90 -7.92 7.68
N GLU A 150 -11.71 -8.62 6.56
CA GLU A 150 -11.28 -10.02 6.49
C GLU A 150 -9.78 -10.25 6.71
N ALA A 151 -8.95 -9.20 6.67
CA ALA A 151 -7.51 -9.31 6.88
C ALA A 151 -7.13 -9.46 8.36
N THR A 152 -5.90 -9.92 8.63
CA THR A 152 -5.36 -10.02 10.00
C THR A 152 -4.56 -8.79 10.43
N GLU A 153 -4.32 -8.64 11.73
CA GLU A 153 -3.42 -7.60 12.27
C GLU A 153 -1.94 -7.94 12.03
N ASP A 154 -1.60 -9.22 12.12
CA ASP A 154 -0.31 -9.75 11.72
C ASP A 154 -0.26 -9.99 10.21
N PHE A 155 0.91 -10.33 9.69
CA PHE A 155 1.11 -10.63 8.26
C PHE A 155 0.07 -11.62 7.72
N ASP A 156 -0.71 -11.15 6.75
CA ASP A 156 -1.71 -11.92 6.04
C ASP A 156 -1.20 -12.29 4.65
N LEU A 157 -0.87 -13.56 4.44
CA LEU A 157 -0.32 -14.03 3.16
C LEU A 157 -1.21 -13.70 1.94
N MET A 158 -2.52 -13.59 2.13
CA MET A 158 -3.47 -13.40 1.04
C MET A 158 -3.73 -11.93 0.72
N TYR A 159 -3.55 -11.03 1.69
CA TYR A 159 -3.83 -9.60 1.54
C TYR A 159 -2.59 -8.71 1.60
N ASP A 160 -1.49 -9.19 2.19
CA ASP A 160 -0.24 -8.46 2.30
C ASP A 160 0.71 -8.78 1.15
N GLY A 161 1.37 -7.73 0.68
CA GLY A 161 2.40 -7.80 -0.34
C GLY A 161 3.77 -7.66 0.29
N GLU A 162 4.54 -8.75 0.37
CA GLU A 162 5.95 -8.66 0.73
C GLU A 162 6.70 -7.72 -0.22
N PHE A 163 7.58 -6.90 0.34
CA PHE A 163 8.34 -5.90 -0.39
C PHE A 163 9.39 -6.57 -1.29
N LEU A 164 9.32 -6.31 -2.60
CA LEU A 164 10.33 -6.72 -3.57
C LEU A 164 11.08 -5.48 -4.09
N SER A 165 12.36 -5.38 -3.79
CA SER A 165 13.17 -4.21 -4.14
C SER A 165 13.43 -4.08 -5.65
N GLY A 166 13.27 -2.86 -6.17
CA GLY A 166 13.79 -2.42 -7.48
C GLY A 166 15.04 -1.53 -7.35
N TYR A 167 15.15 -0.55 -8.25
CA TYR A 167 16.23 0.47 -8.27
C TYR A 167 15.82 1.81 -7.63
N ALA A 168 14.53 2.01 -7.38
CA ALA A 168 14.02 3.13 -6.58
C ALA A 168 14.57 3.13 -5.14
N PRO A 169 14.49 4.25 -4.40
CA PRO A 169 14.67 4.21 -2.94
C PRO A 169 13.70 3.16 -2.35
N LYS A 170 14.13 2.45 -1.31
CA LYS A 170 13.27 1.44 -0.68
C LYS A 170 12.37 2.15 0.32
N PHE A 171 11.07 1.92 0.21
CA PHE A 171 10.07 2.44 1.12
C PHE A 171 8.99 1.37 1.30
N TYR A 172 8.74 0.98 2.55
CA TYR A 172 7.89 -0.14 2.91
C TYR A 172 7.37 0.03 4.32
N SER A 173 6.18 -0.49 4.59
CA SER A 173 5.70 -0.65 5.96
C SER A 173 6.31 -1.91 6.60
N ILE A 174 6.27 -2.00 7.92
CA ILE A 174 6.85 -3.10 8.69
C ILE A 174 5.74 -3.74 9.54
N SER A 175 5.59 -5.06 9.44
CA SER A 175 4.72 -5.86 10.32
C SER A 175 5.56 -7.00 10.92
N GLY A 176 5.82 -6.94 12.23
CA GLY A 176 6.84 -7.77 12.87
C GLY A 176 8.22 -7.56 12.23
N ASP A 177 8.81 -8.63 11.70
CA ASP A 177 10.09 -8.61 10.97
C ASP A 177 9.93 -8.55 9.44
N ILE A 178 8.69 -8.46 8.94
CA ILE A 178 8.36 -8.55 7.52
C ILE A 178 8.19 -7.14 6.94
N LYS A 179 8.80 -6.93 5.77
CA LYS A 179 8.72 -5.67 5.01
C LYS A 179 7.62 -5.79 3.97
N LEU A 180 6.68 -4.85 3.97
CA LEU A 180 5.47 -4.90 3.17
C LEU A 180 5.35 -3.67 2.27
N SER A 181 5.19 -3.89 0.97
CA SER A 181 4.76 -2.86 0.02
C SER A 181 3.24 -2.66 0.01
N THR A 182 2.48 -3.68 0.42
CA THR A 182 1.05 -3.56 0.74
C THR A 182 0.83 -4.18 2.12
N ASN A 183 0.33 -3.38 3.05
CA ASN A 183 -0.06 -3.81 4.39
C ASN A 183 -1.57 -3.61 4.54
N THR A 184 -2.29 -4.70 4.74
CA THR A 184 -3.73 -4.71 4.82
C THR A 184 -4.15 -4.98 6.26
N LEU A 185 -4.91 -4.05 6.82
CA LEU A 185 -5.36 -4.10 8.21
C LEU A 185 -6.88 -4.32 8.27
N PRO A 186 -7.41 -4.97 9.32
CA PRO A 186 -8.86 -5.20 9.45
C PRO A 186 -9.66 -3.91 9.59
N SER A 187 -9.08 -2.91 10.26
CA SER A 187 -9.73 -1.63 10.49
C SER A 187 -8.71 -0.53 10.80
N MET A 188 -9.17 0.70 10.61
CA MET A 188 -8.46 1.89 11.04
C MET A 188 -8.78 2.17 12.52
N ASN A 189 -7.75 2.27 13.35
CA ASN A 189 -7.86 2.65 14.75
C ASN A 189 -6.93 3.85 14.99
N GLY A 190 -7.41 4.88 15.71
CA GLY A 190 -6.64 6.08 16.06
C GLY A 190 -5.39 5.81 16.89
N GLU A 191 -5.35 4.68 17.62
CA GLU A 191 -4.18 4.24 18.39
C GLU A 191 -3.14 3.50 17.52
N LYS A 192 -3.48 3.15 16.28
CA LYS A 192 -2.63 2.31 15.44
C LYS A 192 -1.49 3.14 14.86
N VAL A 193 -0.27 2.68 15.15
CA VAL A 193 0.97 3.21 14.59
C VAL A 193 1.51 2.19 13.60
N ILE A 194 1.67 2.60 12.35
CA ILE A 194 2.21 1.77 11.28
C ILE A 194 3.67 2.21 11.06
N PRO A 195 4.66 1.38 11.43
CA PRO A 195 6.06 1.70 11.20
C PRO A 195 6.41 1.55 9.72
N PHE A 196 7.25 2.46 9.24
CA PHE A 196 7.74 2.51 7.88
C PHE A 196 9.26 2.59 7.84
N GLY A 197 9.83 1.78 6.97
CA GLY A 197 11.24 1.80 6.62
C GLY A 197 11.50 2.66 5.39
N PHE A 198 12.60 3.40 5.39
CA PHE A 198 13.14 4.09 4.21
C PHE A 198 14.63 3.80 4.05
N PHE A 199 15.07 3.48 2.85
CA PHE A 199 16.49 3.34 2.52
C PHE A 199 16.76 4.02 1.17
N LYS A 200 17.69 4.97 1.16
CA LYS A 200 17.97 5.78 -0.02
C LYS A 200 18.53 4.97 -1.18
N ASN A 201 18.35 5.51 -2.39
CA ASN A 201 19.21 5.20 -3.54
C ASN A 201 20.33 6.25 -3.62
N ASP A 202 20.87 6.51 -4.81
CA ASP A 202 21.99 7.46 -4.99
C ASP A 202 21.60 8.94 -4.78
N ALA A 203 20.31 9.27 -4.69
CA ALA A 203 19.85 10.64 -4.41
C ALA A 203 19.98 11.00 -2.91
N SER A 204 19.93 12.29 -2.57
CA SER A 204 19.97 12.75 -1.16
C SER A 204 18.70 13.45 -0.72
N ASP A 205 18.02 14.14 -1.63
CA ASP A 205 16.77 14.84 -1.37
C ASP A 205 15.58 14.04 -1.91
N PHE A 206 14.58 13.86 -1.04
CA PHE A 206 13.42 13.03 -1.29
C PHE A 206 12.13 13.73 -0.91
N SER A 207 11.05 13.28 -1.53
CA SER A 207 9.68 13.57 -1.16
C SER A 207 8.96 12.28 -0.76
N LEU A 208 8.13 12.36 0.26
CA LEU A 208 7.10 11.38 0.56
C LEU A 208 5.74 12.01 0.28
N GLU A 209 5.05 11.51 -0.74
CA GLU A 209 3.77 12.02 -1.21
C GLU A 209 2.62 11.09 -0.79
N LEU A 210 1.59 11.66 -0.19
CA LEU A 210 0.28 11.05 -0.02
C LEU A 210 -0.51 11.18 -1.32
N SER A 211 -0.49 10.11 -2.13
CA SER A 211 -1.12 10.06 -3.44
C SER A 211 -2.61 9.66 -3.35
N GLU A 212 -2.95 8.79 -2.39
CA GLU A 212 -4.33 8.40 -2.10
C GLU A 212 -4.56 8.39 -0.60
N THR A 213 -5.75 8.79 -0.16
CA THR A 213 -6.13 8.88 1.25
C THR A 213 -7.57 8.44 1.44
N ILE A 214 -7.97 8.29 2.70
CA ILE A 214 -9.34 7.98 3.09
C ILE A 214 -9.97 9.27 3.61
N GLU A 215 -11.10 9.66 3.02
CA GLU A 215 -11.81 10.88 3.41
C GLU A 215 -12.28 10.82 4.87
N GLY A 216 -12.32 11.98 5.53
CA GLY A 216 -12.78 12.09 6.93
C GLY A 216 -11.74 11.74 8.00
N HIS A 217 -10.53 11.35 7.62
CA HIS A 217 -9.44 11.05 8.56
C HIS A 217 -8.26 12.01 8.41
N THR A 218 -7.62 12.33 9.53
CA THR A 218 -6.35 13.08 9.55
C THR A 218 -5.19 12.10 9.58
N LEU A 219 -4.26 12.24 8.63
CA LEU A 219 -3.11 11.37 8.49
C LEU A 219 -1.84 12.12 8.90
N TYR A 220 -1.14 11.55 9.88
CA TYR A 220 0.08 12.09 10.43
C TYR A 220 1.26 11.17 10.09
N LEU A 221 2.40 11.80 9.85
CA LEU A 221 3.69 11.15 9.65
C LEU A 221 4.67 11.68 10.69
N SER A 222 5.23 10.81 11.52
CA SER A 222 6.39 11.17 12.34
C SER A 222 7.69 10.74 11.62
N ASP A 223 8.62 11.68 11.42
CA ASP A 223 10.00 11.40 11.04
C ASP A 223 10.86 11.28 12.30
N LEU A 224 11.22 10.05 12.66
CA LEU A 224 11.99 9.73 13.85
C LEU A 224 13.44 10.22 13.79
N LYS A 225 13.98 10.49 12.58
CA LYS A 225 15.32 11.08 12.44
C LYS A 225 15.35 12.52 12.92
N THR A 226 14.29 13.29 12.63
CA THR A 226 14.22 14.72 12.91
C THR A 226 13.30 15.08 14.08
N ASN A 227 12.53 14.11 14.60
CA ASN A 227 11.43 14.30 15.53
C ASN A 227 10.36 15.29 15.00
N THR A 228 10.16 15.31 13.69
CA THR A 228 9.15 16.17 13.04
C THR A 228 7.85 15.40 12.87
N VAL A 229 6.72 16.05 13.15
CA VAL A 229 5.38 15.55 12.79
C VAL A 229 4.86 16.34 11.60
N HIS A 230 4.52 15.64 10.53
CA HIS A 230 3.91 16.19 9.31
C HIS A 230 2.44 15.76 9.22
N ILE A 231 1.56 16.69 8.86
CA ILE A 231 0.13 16.44 8.71
C ILE A 231 -0.21 16.49 7.21
N PHE A 232 -0.49 15.33 6.61
CA PHE A 232 -0.69 15.24 5.17
C PHE A 232 -1.94 15.98 4.68
N ASN A 233 -2.95 16.14 5.54
CA ASN A 233 -4.17 16.89 5.20
C ASN A 233 -3.89 18.38 4.92
N ASN A 234 -2.82 18.95 5.48
CA ASN A 234 -2.43 20.34 5.23
C ASN A 234 -1.55 20.44 3.98
N ASN A 235 -0.67 19.46 3.78
CA ASN A 235 0.20 19.37 2.62
C ASN A 235 0.46 17.89 2.29
N PRO A 236 0.05 17.38 1.12
CA PRO A 236 0.21 15.98 0.78
C PRO A 236 1.66 15.55 0.57
N VAL A 237 2.62 16.49 0.56
CA VAL A 237 4.03 16.19 0.32
C VAL A 237 4.89 16.58 1.53
N TYR A 238 5.62 15.61 2.07
CA TYR A 238 6.69 15.82 3.05
C TYR A 238 8.05 15.76 2.36
N LEU A 239 8.89 16.77 2.55
CA LEU A 239 10.24 16.84 1.96
C LEU A 239 11.27 16.49 3.03
N PHE A 240 12.24 15.67 2.68
CA PHE A 240 13.25 15.22 3.62
C PHE A 240 14.57 14.87 2.93
N ASN A 241 15.66 14.91 3.69
CA ASN A 241 16.99 14.50 3.23
C ASN A 241 17.36 13.15 3.85
N SER A 242 18.17 12.35 3.15
CA SER A 242 18.70 11.08 3.66
C SER A 242 20.14 10.85 3.21
N GLU A 243 20.97 10.37 4.13
CA GLU A 243 22.39 10.14 3.97
C GLU A 243 22.74 8.66 4.17
N GLU A 244 23.94 8.27 3.72
CA GLU A 244 24.42 6.91 3.91
C GLU A 244 24.60 6.61 5.40
N GLY A 245 24.10 5.46 5.86
CA GLY A 245 24.15 5.06 7.27
C GLY A 245 23.01 5.59 8.15
N ASP A 246 22.04 6.33 7.59
CA ASP A 246 20.79 6.64 8.29
C ASP A 246 20.07 5.36 8.74
N ASP A 247 19.42 5.40 9.92
CA ASP A 247 18.56 4.31 10.36
C ASP A 247 17.39 4.17 9.37
N SER A 248 17.21 2.94 8.87
CA SER A 248 16.14 2.66 7.93
C SER A 248 14.76 2.73 8.57
N ASN A 249 14.62 2.50 9.88
CA ASN A 249 13.34 2.57 10.59
C ASN A 249 13.02 4.02 10.94
N ARG A 250 12.57 4.77 9.94
CA ARG A 250 12.54 6.23 10.00
C ARG A 250 11.16 6.82 10.27
N PHE A 251 10.11 6.19 9.75
CA PHE A 251 8.81 6.84 9.70
C PHE A 251 7.74 6.08 10.49
N GLN A 252 6.77 6.80 11.01
CA GLN A 252 5.56 6.23 11.61
C GLN A 252 4.34 6.94 11.05
N LEU A 253 3.35 6.16 10.61
CA LEU A 253 2.08 6.64 10.07
C LEU A 253 0.95 6.33 11.07
N TYR A 254 0.07 7.29 11.32
CA TYR A 254 -1.04 7.12 12.28
C TYR A 254 -2.20 8.08 12.02
N PHE A 255 -3.36 7.80 12.62
CA PHE A 255 -4.67 8.40 12.30
C PHE A 255 -5.26 9.31 13.38
N GLY A 256 -4.58 9.44 14.52
CA GLY A 256 -4.97 10.31 15.64
C GLY A 256 -3.71 10.85 16.33
N THR A 257 -3.84 11.70 17.34
CA THR A 257 -2.67 12.12 18.12
C THR A 257 -2.11 10.92 18.88
N VAL A 258 -1.06 10.28 18.37
CA VAL A 258 -0.26 9.38 19.22
C VAL A 258 0.37 10.29 20.28
N ASN A 259 0.22 9.94 21.56
CA ASN A 259 0.84 10.62 22.68
C ASN A 259 2.38 10.53 22.58
N ILE A 260 2.98 11.32 21.69
CA ILE A 260 4.42 11.53 21.61
C ILE A 260 4.68 12.89 22.25
N GLY A 261 4.88 12.86 23.56
CA GLY A 261 5.31 14.01 24.37
C GLY A 261 4.19 15.01 24.66
N GLU A 262 3.90 15.18 25.94
CA GLU A 262 3.03 16.24 26.47
C GLU A 262 3.31 17.59 25.80
N GLN A 263 2.42 18.02 24.90
CA GLN A 263 1.97 19.40 24.89
C GLN A 263 0.56 19.40 25.47
N PRO A 264 0.22 20.40 26.31
CA PRO A 264 -1.03 20.37 27.05
C PRO A 264 -2.18 20.27 26.05
N ASP A 265 -3.08 19.32 26.31
CA ASP A 265 -4.37 19.24 25.63
C ASP A 265 -4.93 20.66 25.53
N ASP A 266 -5.21 21.13 24.32
CA ASP A 266 -6.23 22.16 24.22
C ASP A 266 -7.51 21.51 24.72
N GLU A 267 -7.87 21.83 25.97
CA GLU A 267 -9.09 21.41 26.65
C GLU A 267 -10.31 21.96 25.88
N ILE A 268 -10.67 21.31 24.78
CA ILE A 268 -11.78 21.73 23.93
C ILE A 268 -13.08 21.23 24.57
N ILE A 269 -13.88 22.17 25.10
CA ILE A 269 -15.26 21.91 25.51
C ILE A 269 -16.09 21.70 24.25
N GLN A 270 -16.75 20.54 24.14
CA GLN A 270 -17.68 20.25 23.05
C GLN A 270 -19.12 20.31 23.55
N ALA A 271 -20.02 20.87 22.74
CA ALA A 271 -21.44 20.99 23.05
C ALA A 271 -22.30 20.56 21.86
N TYR A 272 -23.34 19.76 22.09
CA TYR A 272 -24.32 19.41 21.06
C TYR A 272 -25.73 19.26 21.61
N LEU A 273 -26.73 19.40 20.75
CA LEU A 273 -28.15 19.25 21.08
C LEU A 273 -28.70 17.95 20.49
N SER A 274 -29.36 17.15 21.32
CA SER A 274 -30.09 15.96 20.85
C SER A 274 -31.31 15.69 21.72
N GLY A 275 -32.46 15.44 21.09
CA GLY A 275 -33.71 15.12 21.80
C GLY A 275 -34.22 16.20 22.76
N GLY A 276 -33.85 17.48 22.55
CA GLY A 276 -34.20 18.59 23.44
C GLY A 276 -33.27 18.79 24.64
N TYR A 277 -32.18 18.02 24.73
CA TYR A 277 -31.16 18.13 25.78
C TYR A 277 -29.85 18.68 25.20
N LEU A 278 -29.16 19.52 25.99
CA LEU A 278 -27.80 19.98 25.73
C LEU A 278 -26.81 19.02 26.38
N TYR A 279 -25.92 18.44 25.58
CA TYR A 279 -24.85 17.57 26.02
C TYR A 279 -23.53 18.34 25.96
N LEU A 280 -22.72 18.19 26.99
CA LEU A 280 -21.41 18.83 27.13
C LEU A 280 -20.36 17.77 27.42
N THR A 281 -19.29 17.77 26.65
CA THR A 281 -18.07 17.03 26.96
C THR A 281 -17.07 18.04 27.52
N ILE A 282 -16.70 17.84 28.77
CA ILE A 282 -15.83 18.74 29.52
C ILE A 282 -14.62 17.92 30.00
N PRO A 283 -13.38 18.36 29.73
CA PRO A 283 -12.18 17.73 30.30
C PRO A 283 -12.11 17.89 31.83
N ASP A 284 -11.22 17.14 32.48
CA ASP A 284 -11.12 17.09 33.93
C ASP A 284 -10.78 18.48 34.53
N GLY A 285 -11.74 19.09 35.23
CA GLY A 285 -11.56 20.43 35.80
C GLY A 285 -12.82 21.03 36.40
N LYS A 286 -12.73 22.28 36.87
CA LYS A 286 -13.90 23.07 37.30
C LYS A 286 -14.25 24.07 36.22
N VAL A 287 -15.48 24.00 35.73
CA VAL A 287 -16.06 24.95 34.77
C VAL A 287 -17.35 25.55 35.31
N VAL A 288 -17.62 26.77 34.87
CA VAL A 288 -18.89 27.45 35.08
C VAL A 288 -19.68 27.38 33.78
N LEU A 289 -20.89 26.82 33.83
CA LEU A 289 -21.81 26.77 32.71
C LEU A 289 -22.92 27.80 32.94
N GLU A 290 -23.11 28.71 31.99
CA GLU A 290 -24.23 29.65 31.95
C GLU A 290 -24.97 29.47 30.62
N VAL A 291 -26.28 29.22 30.67
CA VAL A 291 -27.14 29.06 29.49
C VAL A 291 -28.06 30.26 29.39
N PHE A 292 -28.14 30.86 28.20
CA PHE A 292 -28.98 32.03 27.95
C PHE A 292 -29.99 31.73 26.86
N ASN A 293 -31.21 32.26 27.01
CA ASN A 293 -32.17 32.29 25.92
C ASN A 293 -31.79 33.36 24.87
N ILE A 294 -32.49 33.38 23.74
CA ILE A 294 -32.23 34.33 22.64
C ILE A 294 -32.45 35.81 23.03
N LEU A 295 -33.09 36.08 24.17
CA LEU A 295 -33.29 37.41 24.72
C LEU A 295 -32.21 37.80 25.76
N GLY A 296 -31.19 36.95 25.96
CA GLY A 296 -30.08 37.19 26.87
C GLY A 296 -30.41 36.98 28.35
N SER A 297 -31.55 36.36 28.67
CA SER A 297 -31.86 35.98 30.05
C SER A 297 -31.31 34.58 30.36
N MET A 298 -30.70 34.41 31.53
CA MET A 298 -30.19 33.12 31.99
C MET A 298 -31.34 32.15 32.24
N VAL A 299 -31.18 30.89 31.84
CA VAL A 299 -32.18 29.80 31.96
C VAL A 299 -31.67 28.61 32.76
#